data_AF-A0A7K0K1I1-F1
#
_entry.id   AF-A0A7K0K1I1-F1
#
_cell.length_a   1.000
_cell.length_b   1.000
_cell.length_c   1.000
_cell.angle_alpha   90.00
_cell.angle_beta   90.00
_cell.angle_gamma   90.00
#
_symmetry.space_group_name_H-M   'P 1'
#
loop_
_entity.id
_entity.type
_entity.pdbx_description
1 polymer ?
#
loop_
_entity_poly.entity_id
_entity_poly.type
_entity_poly.pdbx_seq_one_letter_code
_entity_poly.pdbx_strand_id
1 'polypeptide(L)' 'MTDFHGRHFLKELDFTPGEWVELLELAAQLKAAKKEGREVQYLKGKNIALIFEKTSTRTRCSFEVAAYDQGAHV' A
#
# COMPACT_ATOMS: atom_id res chain seq x y z
N MET A 1 -16.55 1.11 8.12
CA MET A 1 -15.46 1.32 7.16
C MET A 1 -14.70 2.52 7.65
N THR A 2 -13.49 2.27 8.12
CA THR A 2 -12.65 3.32 8.66
C THR A 2 -12.12 4.19 7.52
N ASP A 3 -12.22 5.50 7.66
CA ASP A 3 -11.68 6.41 6.66
C ASP A 3 -10.16 6.60 6.90
N PHE A 4 -9.37 6.11 5.94
CA PHE A 4 -7.92 6.28 5.89
C PHE A 4 -7.49 7.43 4.97
N HIS A 5 -8.42 8.06 4.25
CA HIS A 5 -8.10 9.07 3.26
C HIS A 5 -7.43 10.30 3.89
N GLY A 6 -6.29 10.71 3.33
CA GLY A 6 -5.52 11.86 3.81
C GLY A 6 -4.79 11.65 5.15
N ARG A 7 -4.80 10.44 5.72
CA ARG A 7 -4.08 10.12 6.97
C ARG A 7 -2.66 9.63 6.69
N HIS A 8 -1.72 10.03 7.55
CA HIS A 8 -0.35 9.51 7.53
C HIS A 8 -0.27 8.16 8.25
N PHE A 9 0.58 7.26 7.76
CA PHE A 9 0.93 5.99 8.41
C PHE A 9 2.36 6.11 8.98
N LEU A 10 2.48 6.48 10.26
CA LEU A 10 3.79 6.79 10.88
C LEU A 10 4.25 5.73 11.89
N LYS A 11 3.35 5.25 12.75
CA LYS A 11 3.62 4.23 13.76
C LYS A 11 2.40 3.36 14.00
N GLU A 12 2.65 2.15 14.49
CA GLU A 12 1.64 1.13 14.71
C GLU A 12 0.58 1.51 15.76
N LEU A 13 0.95 2.37 16.71
CA LEU A 13 0.08 2.85 17.79
C LEU A 13 -0.92 3.93 17.33
N ASP A 14 -0.81 4.43 16.09
CA ASP A 14 -1.77 5.37 15.52
C ASP A 14 -3.07 4.70 15.05
N PHE A 15 -3.12 3.36 15.15
CA PHE A 15 -4.22 2.53 14.65
C PHE A 15 -4.83 1.69 15.76
N THR A 16 -6.15 1.62 15.77
CA THR A 16 -6.93 0.75 16.62
C THR A 16 -6.87 -0.71 16.14
N PRO A 17 -7.18 -1.70 17.00
CA PRO A 17 -7.25 -3.09 16.57
C PRO A 17 -8.23 -3.33 15.41
N GLY A 18 -9.34 -2.59 15.35
CA GLY A 18 -10.31 -2.68 14.25
C GLY A 18 -9.74 -2.19 12.91
N GLU A 19 -9.02 -1.06 12.93
CA GLU A 19 -8.33 -0.54 11.74
C GLU A 19 -7.27 -1.50 11.22
N TRP A 20 -6.56 -2.18 12.13
CA TRP A 20 -5.61 -3.22 11.75
C TRP A 20 -6.26 -4.40 11.03
N VAL A 21 -7.42 -4.84 11.51
CA VAL A 21 -8.20 -5.90 10.84
C VAL A 21 -8.60 -5.44 9.43
N GLU A 22 -9.12 -4.23 9.27
CA GLU A 22 -9.50 -3.69 7.95
C GLU A 22 -8.30 -3.61 6.99
N LEU A 23 -7.13 -3.15 7.45
CA LEU A 23 -5.91 -3.09 6.63
C LEU A 23 -5.41 -4.47 6.21
N LEU A 24 -5.45 -5.45 7.12
CA LEU A 24 -5.03 -6.83 6.83
C LEU A 24 -5.99 -7.52 5.85
N GLU A 25 -7.30 -7.29 5.98
CA GLU A 25 -8.29 -7.77 5.03
C GLU A 25 -8.08 -7.17 3.64
N LEU A 26 -7.83 -5.86 3.55
CA LEU A 26 -7.51 -5.21 2.28
C LEU A 26 -6.24 -5.80 1.64
N ALA A 27 -5.17 -5.99 2.42
CA ALA A 27 -3.94 -6.61 1.93
C ALA A 27 -4.18 -8.03 1.39
N ALA A 28 -5.01 -8.83 2.08
CA ALA A 28 -5.37 -10.17 1.63
C ALA A 28 -6.18 -10.13 0.32
N GLN A 29 -7.12 -9.21 0.20
CA GLN A 29 -7.94 -9.03 -1.01
C GLN A 29 -7.09 -8.63 -2.22
N LEU A 30 -6.18 -7.66 -2.07
CA LEU A 30 -5.27 -7.22 -3.14
C LEU A 30 -4.35 -8.36 -3.58
N LYS A 31 -3.78 -9.11 -2.62
CA LYS A 31 -2.95 -10.29 -2.91
C LYS A 31 -3.71 -11.36 -3.70
N ALA A 32 -4.96 -11.64 -3.30
CA ALA A 32 -5.82 -12.60 -4.01
C ALA A 32 -6.15 -12.10 -5.42
N ALA A 33 -6.52 -10.82 -5.57
CA ALA A 33 -6.85 -10.22 -6.85
C ALA A 33 -5.68 -10.30 -7.85
N LYS A 34 -4.47 -9.96 -7.39
CA LYS A 34 -3.25 -10.08 -8.20
C LYS A 34 -2.98 -11.53 -8.61
N LYS A 35 -3.08 -12.47 -7.67
CA LYS A 35 -2.85 -13.90 -7.92
C LYS A 35 -3.84 -14.47 -8.95
N GLU A 36 -5.08 -13.99 -8.92
CA GLU A 36 -6.15 -14.41 -9.83
C GLU A 36 -6.14 -13.64 -11.16
N GLY A 37 -5.22 -12.69 -11.36
CA GLY A 37 -5.13 -11.88 -12.58
C GLY A 37 -6.27 -10.86 -12.73
N ARG A 38 -6.98 -10.55 -11.64
CA ARG A 38 -8.11 -9.60 -11.59
C ARG A 38 -7.79 -8.34 -10.77
N GLU A 39 -6.52 -7.96 -10.72
CA GLU A 39 -6.10 -6.75 -10.03
C GLU A 39 -6.71 -5.50 -10.68
N VAL A 40 -7.24 -4.61 -9.83
CA VAL A 40 -7.79 -3.32 -10.25
C VAL A 40 -6.81 -2.22 -9.81
N GLN A 41 -6.48 -1.34 -10.75
CA GLN A 41 -5.57 -0.22 -10.52
C GLN A 41 -6.33 0.96 -9.91
N TYR A 42 -6.16 1.19 -8.61
CA TYR A 42 -6.83 2.29 -7.91
C TYR A 42 -6.03 3.60 -7.90
N LEU A 43 -4.74 3.57 -8.24
CA LEU A 43 -3.82 4.71 -8.12
C LEU A 43 -3.34 5.23 -9.48
N LYS A 44 -4.08 4.97 -10.56
CA LYS A 44 -3.72 5.40 -11.91
C LYS A 44 -3.46 6.91 -11.99
N GLY A 45 -2.28 7.28 -12.46
CA GLY A 45 -1.87 8.68 -12.64
C GLY A 45 -1.46 9.41 -11.34
N LYS A 46 -1.33 8.69 -10.23
CA LYS A 46 -0.74 9.22 -8.99
C LYS A 46 0.78 9.07 -9.01
N ASN A 47 1.48 10.02 -8.40
CA ASN A 47 2.94 10.00 -8.27
C ASN A 47 3.32 9.84 -6.78
N ILE A 48 4.26 8.93 -6.48
CA ILE A 48 4.73 8.61 -5.12
C ILE A 48 6.23 8.85 -5.06
N ALA A 49 6.69 9.77 -4.22
CA ALA A 49 8.13 9.95 -3.98
C ALA A 49 8.63 8.99 -2.90
N LEU A 50 9.69 8.24 -3.19
CA LEU A 50 10.36 7.36 -2.23
C LEU A 50 11.63 8.01 -1.66
N ILE A 51 11.58 8.42 -0.40
CA ILE A 51 12.72 9.02 0.31
C ILE A 51 13.35 7.97 1.24
N PHE A 52 14.45 7.34 0.79
CA PHE A 52 15.22 6.37 1.55
C PHE A 52 16.60 6.93 1.91
N GLU A 53 16.76 7.44 3.14
CA GLU A 53 18.07 7.94 3.61
C GLU A 53 19.09 6.82 3.89
N LYS A 54 18.58 5.62 4.19
CA LYS A 54 19.40 4.41 4.37
C LYS A 54 19.08 3.43 3.25
N THR A 55 20.11 2.84 2.67
CA THR A 55 19.96 1.83 1.62
C THR A 55 19.16 0.63 2.14
N SER A 56 17.98 0.40 1.57
CA SER A 56 17.17 -0.79 1.83
C SER A 56 16.63 -1.35 0.51
N THR A 57 17.15 -2.51 0.09
CA THR A 57 16.75 -3.17 -1.16
C THR A 57 15.34 -3.74 -1.07
N ARG A 58 15.02 -4.48 -0.01
CA ARG A 58 13.70 -5.12 0.13
C ARG A 58 12.57 -4.11 0.25
N THR A 59 12.76 -3.08 1.08
CA THR A 59 11.74 -2.05 1.28
C THR A 59 11.52 -1.27 -0.01
N ARG A 60 12.59 -0.80 -0.68
CA ARG A 60 12.43 -0.08 -1.94
C ARG A 60 11.70 -0.91 -3.00
N CYS A 61 12.14 -2.15 -3.25
CA CYS A 61 11.51 -3.00 -4.25
C CYS A 61 10.03 -3.30 -3.93
N SER A 62 9.67 -3.52 -2.66
CA SER A 62 8.27 -3.77 -2.31
C SER A 62 7.37 -2.54 -2.52
N PHE A 63 7.88 -1.34 -2.24
CA PHE A 63 7.12 -0.10 -2.46
C PHE A 63 6.96 0.21 -3.95
N GLU A 64 8.02 0.05 -4.74
CA GLU A 64 7.95 0.23 -6.20
C GLU A 64 6.96 -0.75 -6.85
N VAL A 65 7.06 -2.04 -6.54
CA VAL A 65 6.14 -3.05 -7.09
C VAL A 65 4.68 -2.75 -6.72
N ALA A 66 4.41 -2.42 -5.46
CA ALA A 66 3.05 -2.10 -5.02
C ALA A 66 2.48 -0.85 -5.72
N ALA A 67 3.30 0.19 -5.92
CA ALA A 67 2.90 1.39 -6.64
C ALA A 67 2.57 1.08 -8.11
N TYR A 68 3.43 0.34 -8.79
CA TYR A 68 3.23 -0.02 -10.21
C TYR A 68 2.05 -0.96 -10.43
N ASP A 69 1.87 -1.95 -9.57
CA ASP A 69 0.70 -2.84 -9.61
C ASP A 69 -0.61 -2.05 -9.57
N GLN A 70 -0.63 -0.95 -8.80
CA GLN A 70 -1.77 -0.06 -8.63
C GLN A 70 -1.84 1.08 -9.67
N GLY A 71 -0.90 1.13 -10.62
CA GLY A 71 -0.88 2.08 -11.73
C GLY A 71 -0.29 3.46 -11.39
N ALA A 72 0.38 3.60 -10.25
CA ALA A 72 1.09 4.81 -9.86
C ALA A 72 2.49 4.89 -10.50
N HIS A 73 3.09 6.07 -10.47
CA HIS A 73 4.49 6.32 -10.80
C HIS A 73 5.31 6.55 -9.53
N VAL A 74 6.58 6.15 -9.56
CA VAL A 74 7.55 6.28 -8.47
C VAL A 74 8.78 7.04 -8.93
#